data_AF-A0A924UZX9-F1
#
_entry.id   AF-A0A924UZX9-F1
#
_cell.length_a   1.000
_cell.length_b   1.000
_cell.length_c   1.000
_cell.angle_alpha   90.00
_cell.angle_beta   90.00
_cell.angle_gamma   90.00
#
_symmetry.space_group_name_H-M   'P 1'
#
loop_
_entity.id
_entity.type
_entity.pdbx_description
1 polymer ?
#
loop_
_entity_poly.entity_id
_entity_poly.type
_entity_poly.pdbx_seq_one_letter_code
_entity_poly.pdbx_strand_id
1 'polypeptide(L)'
;MTIDPIVDPDLPLLRKQFAELSSFQTFTLDAHQFSDGLHLLQIWQLWQEMRPENSSRLHIISKENKPLSAQEVAQKLLKFPDLSNFATRLLAQYPPAISGVHRLIFYDERLTIDLWFGDVLKDLNIK
;
A
#
# COMPACT_ATOMS: atom_id res chain seq x y z
N MET A 1 -22.98 -7.13 -11.86
CA MET A 1 -21.76 -7.88 -12.23
C MET A 1 -20.75 -7.60 -11.13
N THR A 2 -20.68 -8.50 -10.15
CA THR A 2 -19.60 -8.51 -9.16
C THR A 2 -18.35 -8.83 -9.95
N ILE A 3 -17.50 -7.82 -10.15
CA ILE A 3 -16.15 -8.08 -10.62
C ILE A 3 -15.51 -8.72 -9.39
N ASP A 4 -15.37 -10.04 -9.40
CA ASP A 4 -14.56 -10.70 -8.38
C ASP A 4 -13.21 -9.98 -8.40
N PRO A 5 -12.78 -9.39 -7.27
CA PRO A 5 -11.49 -8.75 -7.24
C PRO A 5 -10.50 -9.82 -7.67
N ILE A 6 -9.75 -9.57 -8.74
CA ILE A 6 -8.65 -10.42 -9.16
C ILE A 6 -7.84 -10.65 -7.89
N VAL A 7 -7.91 -11.86 -7.34
CA VAL A 7 -7.16 -12.21 -6.15
C VAL A 7 -5.73 -12.19 -6.61
N ASP A 8 -5.00 -11.17 -6.17
CA ASP A 8 -3.59 -11.04 -6.52
C ASP A 8 -2.90 -12.36 -6.15
N PRO A 9 -2.21 -13.00 -7.11
CA PRO A 9 -1.67 -14.35 -6.95
C PRO A 9 -0.62 -14.43 -5.82
N ASP A 10 -0.07 -13.30 -5.38
CA ASP A 10 0.95 -13.24 -4.35
C ASP A 10 0.35 -13.15 -2.93
N LEU A 11 -0.94 -12.82 -2.77
CA LEU A 11 -1.58 -12.71 -1.44
C LEU A 11 -1.47 -13.98 -0.58
N PRO A 12 -1.65 -15.21 -1.12
CA PRO A 12 -1.45 -16.43 -0.34
C PRO A 12 -0.01 -16.60 0.17
N LEU A 13 0.99 -16.16 -0.60
CA LEU A 13 2.39 -16.20 -0.19
C LEU A 13 2.65 -15.15 0.91
N LEU A 14 2.18 -13.93 0.71
CA LEU A 14 2.30 -12.85 1.70
C LEU A 14 1.65 -13.23 3.04
N ARG A 15 0.50 -13.90 3.00
CA ARG A 15 -0.19 -14.42 4.19
C ARG A 15 0.75 -15.28 5.05
N LYS A 16 1.46 -16.22 4.41
CA LYS A 16 2.41 -17.09 5.12
C LYS A 16 3.60 -16.29 5.66
N GLN A 17 4.18 -15.42 4.83
CA GLN A 17 5.35 -14.63 5.21
C GLN A 17 5.06 -13.69 6.39
N PHE A 18 3.89 -13.06 6.42
CA PHE A 18 3.48 -12.18 7.52
C PHE A 18 3.35 -12.93 8.85
N ALA A 19 2.75 -14.13 8.82
CA ALA A 19 2.56 -14.94 10.02
C ALA A 19 3.88 -15.44 10.63
N GLU A 20 4.94 -15.56 9.82
CA GLU A 20 6.25 -16.10 10.21
C GLU A 20 7.26 -15.01 10.64
N LEU A 21 6.85 -13.73 10.69
CA LEU A 21 7.76 -12.64 11.06
C LEU A 21 8.26 -12.77 12.50
N SER A 22 9.55 -12.49 12.69
CA SER A 22 10.18 -12.40 14.00
C SER A 22 9.88 -11.08 14.72
N SER A 23 10.11 -11.04 16.03
CA SER A 23 9.89 -9.83 16.84
C SER A 23 10.70 -8.65 16.32
N PHE A 24 10.06 -7.48 16.22
CA PHE A 24 10.65 -6.23 15.71
C PHE A 24 11.17 -6.29 14.25
N GLN A 25 10.88 -7.37 13.51
CA GLN A 25 11.26 -7.47 12.11
C GLN A 25 10.50 -6.44 11.26
N THR A 26 11.19 -5.80 10.32
CA THR A 26 10.55 -5.01 9.26
C THR A 26 10.52 -5.84 7.99
N PHE A 27 9.32 -6.07 7.45
CA PHE A 27 9.12 -6.69 6.14
C PHE A 27 8.90 -5.59 5.10
N THR A 28 9.73 -5.55 4.06
CA THR A 28 9.60 -4.57 2.98
C THR A 28 9.07 -5.23 1.72
N LEU A 29 8.01 -4.64 1.15
CA LEU A 29 7.35 -5.11 -0.07
C LEU A 29 7.45 -4.02 -1.15
N ASP A 30 8.00 -4.36 -2.32
CA ASP A 30 7.88 -3.54 -3.53
C ASP A 30 6.56 -3.90 -4.21
N ALA A 31 5.52 -3.12 -3.92
CA ALA A 31 4.22 -3.25 -4.56
C ALA A 31 4.28 -2.59 -5.94
N HIS A 32 4.38 -3.42 -6.97
CA HIS A 32 4.41 -2.95 -8.35
C HIS A 32 3.17 -2.12 -8.68
N GLN A 33 3.39 -0.87 -9.11
CA GLN A 33 2.38 0.04 -9.66
C GLN A 33 1.19 0.35 -8.72
N PHE A 34 1.20 1.54 -8.11
CA PHE A 34 0.09 1.97 -7.26
C PHE A 34 -1.25 1.94 -8.00
N SER A 35 -1.28 2.40 -9.26
CA SER A 35 -2.47 2.48 -10.12
C SER A 35 -3.62 3.22 -9.44
N ASP A 36 -4.55 2.49 -8.84
CA ASP A 36 -5.72 3.02 -8.13
C ASP A 36 -5.71 2.78 -6.62
N GLY A 37 -4.66 2.14 -6.12
CA GLY A 37 -4.48 1.83 -4.70
C GLY A 37 -5.23 0.58 -4.22
N LEU A 38 -5.99 -0.12 -5.07
CA LEU A 38 -6.80 -1.27 -4.62
C LEU A 38 -5.92 -2.40 -4.08
N HIS A 39 -4.87 -2.77 -4.82
CA HIS A 39 -3.95 -3.82 -4.39
C HIS A 39 -3.24 -3.43 -3.08
N LEU A 40 -2.86 -2.15 -2.94
CA LEU A 40 -2.29 -1.64 -1.70
C LEU A 40 -3.25 -1.82 -0.51
N LEU A 41 -4.55 -1.56 -0.69
CA LEU A 41 -5.54 -1.77 0.37
C LEU A 41 -5.72 -3.26 0.70
N GLN A 42 -5.64 -4.15 -0.29
CA GLN A 42 -5.70 -5.61 -0.06
C GLN A 42 -4.50 -6.11 0.75
N ILE A 43 -3.29 -5.65 0.43
CA ILE A 43 -2.08 -5.95 1.22
C ILE A 43 -2.23 -5.41 2.65
N TRP A 44 -2.71 -4.18 2.80
CA TRP A 44 -2.92 -3.57 4.12
C TRP A 44 -3.95 -4.38 4.95
N GLN A 45 -5.08 -4.74 4.35
CA GLN A 45 -6.06 -5.60 5.01
C GLN A 45 -5.43 -6.92 5.47
N LEU A 46 -4.73 -7.62 4.57
CA LEU A 46 -4.06 -8.88 4.87
C LEU A 46 -3.01 -8.72 5.97
N TRP A 47 -2.28 -7.61 5.97
CA TRP A 47 -1.32 -7.29 7.03
C TRP A 47 -2.00 -7.16 8.40
N GLN A 48 -3.14 -6.47 8.49
CA GLN A 48 -3.87 -6.37 9.75
C GLN A 48 -4.42 -7.71 10.22
N GLU A 49 -4.80 -8.60 9.30
CA GLU A 49 -5.31 -9.93 9.62
C GLU A 49 -4.21 -10.90 10.09
N MET A 50 -3.01 -10.79 9.51
CA MET A 50 -1.98 -11.83 9.65
C MET A 50 -0.78 -11.44 10.53
N ARG A 51 -0.58 -10.15 10.81
CA ARG A 51 0.60 -9.69 11.55
C ARG A 51 0.66 -10.30 12.95
N PRO A 52 1.81 -10.83 13.39
CA PRO A 52 1.98 -11.31 14.75
C PRO A 52 2.04 -10.15 15.75
N GLU A 53 1.65 -10.41 16.99
CA GLU A 53 1.74 -9.48 18.13
C GLU A 53 3.17 -9.45 18.70
N ASN A 54 4.13 -9.07 17.86
CA ASN A 54 5.56 -9.09 18.18
C ASN A 54 6.30 -7.81 17.78
N SER A 55 5.55 -6.71 17.59
CA SER A 55 6.09 -5.42 17.13
C SER A 55 6.74 -5.42 15.74
N SER A 56 6.55 -6.47 14.94
CA SER A 56 6.91 -6.45 13.52
C SER A 56 6.15 -5.36 12.76
N ARG A 57 6.76 -4.89 11.67
CA ARG A 57 6.27 -3.78 10.84
C ARG A 57 6.26 -4.16 9.37
N LEU A 58 5.32 -3.58 8.63
CA LEU A 58 5.27 -3.65 7.18
C LEU A 58 5.69 -2.29 6.58
N HIS A 59 6.56 -2.34 5.58
CA HIS A 59 6.92 -1.20 4.75
C HIS A 59 6.58 -1.52 3.29
N ILE A 60 5.67 -0.76 2.70
CA ILE A 60 5.29 -0.89 1.30
C ILE A 60 5.96 0.24 0.51
N ILE A 61 6.62 -0.10 -0.59
CA ILE A 61 7.10 0.84 -1.58
C ILE A 61 6.22 0.65 -2.81
N SER A 62 5.53 1.70 -3.26
CA SER A 62 4.69 1.63 -4.45
C SER A 62 5.00 2.76 -5.40
N LYS A 63 5.26 2.41 -6.66
CA LYS A 63 5.72 3.34 -7.71
C LYS A 63 4.58 3.66 -8.64
N GLU A 64 4.49 4.90 -9.10
CA GLU A 64 3.47 5.32 -10.06
C GLU A 64 3.97 6.45 -10.94
N ASN A 65 3.99 6.23 -12.25
CA ASN A 65 4.45 7.23 -13.21
C ASN A 65 3.39 8.30 -13.47
N LYS A 66 2.10 7.96 -13.33
CA LYS A 66 0.97 8.86 -13.58
C LYS A 66 0.06 8.88 -12.36
N PRO A 67 0.48 9.55 -11.27
CA PRO A 67 -0.28 9.54 -10.02
C PRO A 67 -1.68 10.14 -10.24
N LEU A 68 -2.68 9.44 -9.74
CA LEU A 68 -4.06 9.94 -9.70
C LEU A 68 -4.19 11.00 -8.60
N SER A 69 -5.13 11.92 -8.79
CA SER A 69 -5.52 12.82 -7.70
C SER A 69 -6.23 12.06 -6.57
N ALA A 70 -6.21 12.62 -5.36
CA ALA A 70 -6.95 12.05 -4.23
C ALA A 70 -8.44 11.83 -4.54
N GLN A 71 -9.05 12.72 -5.34
CA GLN A 71 -10.45 12.59 -5.76
C GLN A 71 -10.67 11.38 -6.68
N GLU A 72 -9.78 11.16 -7.66
CA GLU A 72 -9.86 10.01 -8.56
C GLU A 72 -9.63 8.69 -7.80
N VAL A 73 -8.67 8.67 -6.87
CA VAL A 73 -8.43 7.51 -5.99
C VAL A 73 -9.67 7.23 -5.14
N ALA A 74 -10.28 8.26 -4.54
CA ALA A 74 -11.50 8.10 -3.75
C ALA A 74 -12.66 7.51 -4.57
N GLN A 75 -12.88 8.00 -5.80
CA GLN A 75 -13.91 7.47 -6.70
C GLN A 75 -13.71 6.00 -7.06
N LYS A 76 -12.47 5.51 -7.05
CA LYS A 76 -12.16 4.10 -7.31
C LYS A 76 -12.29 3.26 -6.04
N LEU A 77 -11.66 3.66 -4.94
CA LEU A 77 -11.57 2.86 -3.72
C LEU A 77 -12.87 2.80 -2.92
N LEU A 78 -13.65 3.88 -2.88
CA LEU A 78 -14.87 3.92 -2.07
C LEU A 78 -16.02 3.06 -2.64
N LYS A 79 -15.82 2.45 -3.81
CA LYS A 79 -16.74 1.46 -4.39
C LYS A 79 -16.62 0.07 -3.75
N PHE A 80 -15.60 -0.15 -2.90
CA PHE A 80 -15.33 -1.43 -2.23
C PHE A 80 -15.66 -1.31 -0.72
N PRO A 81 -16.86 -1.71 -0.28
CA PRO A 81 -17.31 -1.52 1.11
C PRO A 81 -16.36 -2.16 2.13
N ASP A 82 -15.84 -3.35 1.82
CA ASP A 82 -14.95 -4.12 2.71
C ASP A 82 -13.60 -3.43 2.94
N LEU A 83 -13.20 -2.52 2.05
CA LEU A 83 -11.95 -1.78 2.12
C LEU A 83 -12.11 -0.32 2.53
N SER A 84 -13.36 0.12 2.77
CA SER A 84 -13.70 1.54 3.00
C SER A 84 -12.96 2.18 4.17
N ASN A 85 -12.73 1.45 5.27
CA ASN A 85 -11.96 1.94 6.42
C ASN A 85 -10.50 2.21 6.03
N PHE A 86 -9.86 1.30 5.30
CA PHE A 86 -8.47 1.47 4.83
C PHE A 86 -8.40 2.59 3.79
N ALA A 87 -9.35 2.65 2.86
CA ALA A 87 -9.45 3.71 1.86
C ALA A 87 -9.55 5.09 2.52
N THR A 88 -10.40 5.24 3.53
CA THR A 88 -10.59 6.51 4.24
C THR A 88 -9.30 6.96 4.94
N ARG A 89 -8.58 6.03 5.58
CA ARG A 89 -7.29 6.33 6.23
C ARG A 89 -6.20 6.69 5.23
N LEU A 90 -6.13 5.98 4.10
CA LEU A 90 -5.21 6.30 3.02
C LEU A 90 -5.49 7.71 2.48
N LEU A 91 -6.76 8.01 2.16
CA LEU A 91 -7.19 9.29 1.60
C LEU A 91 -6.95 10.47 2.55
N ALA A 92 -7.03 10.26 3.86
CA ALA A 92 -6.75 11.29 4.86
C ALA A 92 -5.29 11.77 4.85
N GLN A 93 -4.35 10.94 4.39
CA GLN A 93 -2.92 11.26 4.27
C GLN A 93 -2.44 11.31 2.81
N TYR A 94 -3.35 11.19 1.83
CA TYR A 94 -2.95 11.01 0.43
C TYR A 94 -2.26 12.27 -0.11
N PRO A 95 -1.07 12.15 -0.70
CA PRO A 95 -0.31 13.30 -1.16
C PRO A 95 -0.92 13.91 -2.43
N PRO A 96 -0.59 15.18 -2.75
CA PRO A 96 -0.82 15.73 -4.08
C PRO A 96 -0.14 14.89 -5.16
N ALA A 97 -0.71 14.86 -6.37
CA ALA A 97 -0.17 14.16 -7.53
C ALA A 97 1.05 14.89 -8.15
N ILE A 98 2.10 15.06 -7.35
CA ILE A 98 3.36 15.71 -7.71
C ILE A 98 4.51 14.69 -7.66
N SER A 99 5.52 14.86 -8.53
CA SER A 99 6.69 13.97 -8.55
C SER A 99 7.42 13.98 -7.21
N GLY A 100 7.94 12.83 -6.79
CA GLY A 100 8.73 12.67 -5.57
C GLY A 100 8.36 11.43 -4.75
N VAL A 101 9.01 11.31 -3.60
CA VAL A 101 8.72 10.26 -2.62
C VAL A 101 7.87 10.83 -1.49
N HIS A 102 6.67 10.29 -1.35
CA HIS A 102 5.71 10.68 -0.32
C HIS A 102 5.57 9.55 0.70
N ARG A 103 5.92 9.81 1.95
CA ARG A 103 5.84 8.83 3.04
C ARG A 103 4.57 9.03 3.86
N LEU A 104 3.81 7.96 4.00
CA LEU A 104 2.61 7.87 4.84
C LEU A 104 2.89 6.91 5.98
N ILE A 105 2.56 7.31 7.22
CA ILE A 105 2.87 6.54 8.43
C ILE A 105 1.58 6.25 9.18
N PHE A 106 1.35 4.97 9.44
CA PHE A 106 0.20 4.44 10.15
C PHE A 106 0.72 3.66 11.38
N TYR A 107 0.90 4.37 12.48
CA TYR A 107 1.59 3.86 13.68
C TYR A 107 0.88 2.65 14.30
N ASP A 108 -0.44 2.74 14.47
CA ASP A 108 -1.26 1.68 15.07
C ASP A 108 -1.34 0.44 14.16
N GLU A 109 -1.32 0.68 12.85
CA GLU A 109 -1.30 -0.35 11.83
C GLU A 109 0.09 -0.94 11.61
N ARG A 110 1.13 -0.44 12.30
CA ARG A 110 2.53 -0.88 12.16
C ARG A 110 2.94 -0.89 10.68
N LEU A 111 2.51 0.14 9.94
CA LEU A 111 2.61 0.23 8.50
C LEU A 111 3.24 1.56 8.08
N THR A 112 4.18 1.48 7.14
CA THR A 112 4.71 2.64 6.39
C THR A 112 4.47 2.41 4.91
N ILE A 113 4.04 3.44 4.20
CA ILE A 113 3.86 3.41 2.75
C ILE A 113 4.70 4.52 2.15
N ASP A 114 5.60 4.18 1.23
CA ASP A 114 6.28 5.15 0.37
C ASP A 114 5.64 5.11 -1.02
N LEU A 115 4.97 6.21 -1.38
CA LEU A 115 4.45 6.45 -2.72
C LEU A 115 5.48 7.20 -3.55
N TRP A 116 6.01 6.54 -4.58
CA TRP A 116 7.01 7.10 -5.49
C TRP A 116 6.29 7.57 -6.73
N PHE A 117 6.05 8.87 -6.83
CA PHE A 117 5.31 9.49 -7.92
C PHE A 117 6.26 10.04 -8.98
N GLY A 118 5.94 9.78 -10.25
CA GLY A 118 6.81 10.11 -11.37
C GLY A 118 7.95 9.12 -11.57
N ASP A 119 8.84 9.43 -12.52
CA ASP A 119 10.04 8.64 -12.78
C ASP A 119 11.14 9.00 -11.77
N VAL A 120 10.90 8.66 -10.50
CA VAL A 120 11.79 9.01 -9.38
C VAL A 120 13.21 8.44 -9.59
N LEU A 121 13.35 7.33 -10.33
CA LEU A 121 14.66 6.75 -10.65
C LEU A 121 15.43 7.55 -11.70
N LYS A 122 14.77 8.29 -12.60
CA LYS A 122 15.45 9.27 -13.47
C LYS A 122 15.79 10.56 -12.73
N ASP A 123 14.98 10.95 -11.74
CA ASP A 123 15.21 12.15 -10.92
C ASP A 123 16.34 11.92 -9.89
N LEU A 124 16.56 10.65 -9.48
CA LEU A 124 17.72 10.22 -8.70
C LEU A 124 18.91 9.98 -9.65
N ASN A 125 19.63 11.05 -9.97
CA ASN A 125 20.85 11.03 -10.78
C ASN A 125 22.02 10.33 -10.04
N ILE A 126 21.89 9.04 -9.75
CA ILE A 126 22.96 8.20 -9.22
C ILE A 126 23.79 7.71 -10.41
N LYS A 127 24.90 8.40 -10.66
CA LYS A 127 26.03 7.87 -11.43
C LYS A 127 26.87 6.93 -10.58
#